data_AF-A0A2H0SXB0-F1
#
_entry.id   AF-A0A2H0SXB0-F1
#
_cell.length_a   1.000
_cell.length_b   1.000
_cell.length_c   1.000
_cell.angle_alpha   90.00
_cell.angle_beta   90.00
_cell.angle_gamma   90.00
#
_symmetry.space_group_name_H-M   'P 1'
#
loop_
_entity.id
_entity.type
_entity.pdbx_description
1 polymer ?
#
loop_
_entity_poly.entity_id
_entity_poly.type
_entity_poly.pdbx_seq_one_letter_code
_entity_poly.pdbx_strand_id
1 'polypeptide(L)'
;DTRGQVLEDVVTFYASTHGAFTTTAGWDTTDGSGGGNFIDKSFEKLGGSPWLYKAWYTQGYSSSSDKCGRSNPWLSPEEMADIINAARYRDDRVTPVSTSCWGGNPYSHAELREKANGPSSVSSVSVSQGNGTTNEVIFQTNIGEIRLSGSDFKTAFNVRAPGRLSIPQKGFAFFNIEHK
;
A
#
# COMPACT_ATOMS: atom_id res chain seq x y z
N ASP A 1 -4.68 -29.21 -8.30
CA ASP A 1 -3.74 -29.82 -9.24
C ASP A 1 -4.49 -30.10 -10.54
N THR A 2 -4.37 -29.20 -11.53
CA THR A 2 -5.06 -29.25 -12.84
C THR A 2 -4.07 -29.12 -13.99
N ARG A 3 -2.75 -29.20 -13.70
CA ARG A 3 -1.71 -29.05 -14.70
C ARG A 3 -1.80 -30.20 -15.71
N GLY A 4 -2.11 -29.88 -16.97
CA GLY A 4 -2.25 -30.86 -18.04
C GLY A 4 -3.66 -31.42 -18.23
N GLN A 5 -4.68 -30.91 -17.52
CA GLN A 5 -6.08 -31.27 -17.76
C GLN A 5 -6.72 -30.32 -18.79
N VAL A 6 -7.46 -30.86 -19.75
CA VAL A 6 -8.33 -30.08 -20.65
C VAL A 6 -9.71 -30.00 -20.00
N LEU A 7 -10.19 -28.77 -19.77
CA LEU A 7 -11.53 -28.52 -19.27
C LEU A 7 -12.46 -28.37 -20.48
N GLU A 8 -13.35 -29.34 -20.70
CA GLU A 8 -14.41 -29.27 -21.72
C GLU A 8 -15.72 -28.77 -21.09
N ASP A 9 -16.48 -27.96 -21.82
CA ASP A 9 -17.81 -27.46 -21.44
C ASP A 9 -17.91 -26.66 -20.12
N VAL A 10 -16.83 -26.03 -19.66
CA VAL A 10 -16.83 -25.14 -18.48
C VAL A 10 -16.41 -23.72 -18.86
N VAL A 11 -17.20 -22.72 -18.44
CA VAL A 11 -16.77 -21.31 -18.48
C VAL A 11 -15.79 -21.07 -17.33
N THR A 12 -14.52 -20.92 -17.66
CA THR A 12 -13.46 -20.60 -16.69
C THR A 12 -12.75 -19.32 -17.09
N PHE A 13 -12.32 -18.55 -16.10
CA PHE A 13 -11.52 -17.34 -16.29
C PHE A 13 -10.07 -17.66 -15.93
N TYR A 14 -9.15 -17.44 -16.88
CA TYR A 14 -7.72 -17.57 -16.61
C TYR A 14 -7.22 -16.34 -15.84
N ALA A 15 -6.72 -16.56 -14.64
CA ALA A 15 -6.08 -15.54 -13.83
C ALA A 15 -4.60 -15.44 -14.20
N SER A 16 -4.29 -14.53 -15.13
CA SER A 16 -2.93 -14.34 -15.67
C SER A 16 -1.85 -13.99 -14.64
N THR A 17 -2.24 -13.56 -13.44
CA THR A 17 -1.37 -13.09 -12.36
C THR A 17 -0.86 -14.22 -11.46
N HIS A 18 -1.64 -15.27 -11.24
CA HIS A 18 -1.25 -16.45 -10.44
C HIS A 18 -1.28 -17.77 -11.23
N GLY A 19 -1.66 -17.73 -12.52
CA GLY A 19 -1.53 -18.84 -13.46
C GLY A 19 -2.58 -19.94 -13.31
N ALA A 20 -3.68 -19.68 -12.61
CA ALA A 20 -4.77 -20.64 -12.42
C ALA A 20 -6.02 -20.29 -13.24
N PHE A 21 -6.90 -21.27 -13.44
CA PHE A 21 -8.24 -21.09 -13.98
C PHE A 21 -9.24 -21.07 -12.82
N THR A 22 -10.13 -20.09 -12.79
CA THR A 22 -11.19 -19.95 -11.78
C THR A 22 -12.57 -20.04 -12.44
N THR A 23 -13.49 -20.74 -11.79
CA THR A 23 -14.92 -20.83 -12.15
C THR A 23 -15.79 -19.92 -11.28
N THR A 24 -15.20 -19.20 -10.31
CA THR A 24 -15.96 -18.53 -9.26
C THR A 24 -16.29 -17.08 -9.64
N ALA A 25 -17.58 -16.73 -9.52
CA ALA A 25 -18.07 -15.35 -9.51
C ALA A 25 -17.95 -14.71 -8.10
N GLY A 26 -16.96 -15.12 -7.31
CA GLY A 26 -16.83 -14.82 -5.87
C GLY A 26 -15.42 -14.39 -5.47
N TRP A 27 -15.06 -14.56 -4.20
CA TRP A 27 -13.72 -14.23 -3.71
C TRP A 27 -12.67 -15.18 -4.31
N ASP A 28 -11.55 -14.63 -4.78
CA ASP A 28 -10.42 -15.39 -5.32
C ASP A 28 -9.51 -15.91 -4.18
N THR A 29 -10.08 -16.77 -3.33
CA THR A 29 -9.46 -17.35 -2.14
C THR A 29 -9.67 -18.86 -2.07
N THR A 30 -8.80 -19.58 -1.35
CA THR A 30 -8.85 -21.05 -1.23
C THR A 30 -10.12 -21.59 -0.59
N ASP A 31 -10.85 -20.77 0.16
CA ASP A 31 -12.11 -21.12 0.81
C ASP A 31 -13.33 -20.42 0.19
N GLY A 32 -13.13 -19.69 -0.92
CA GLY A 32 -14.19 -18.94 -1.62
C GLY A 32 -14.79 -17.78 -0.83
N SER A 33 -14.18 -17.38 0.30
CA SER A 33 -14.70 -16.34 1.17
C SER A 33 -13.72 -15.18 1.37
N GLY A 34 -14.26 -14.00 1.66
CA GLY A 34 -13.51 -12.83 2.13
C GLY A 34 -13.12 -12.96 3.61
N GLY A 35 -12.95 -11.83 4.30
CA GLY A 35 -12.67 -11.81 5.73
C GLY A 35 -11.28 -11.26 6.08
N GLY A 36 -10.96 -11.24 7.39
CA GLY A 36 -9.77 -10.58 7.92
C GLY A 36 -8.45 -11.22 7.52
N ASN A 37 -8.47 -12.48 7.11
CA ASN A 37 -7.33 -13.24 6.62
C ASN A 37 -7.31 -13.34 5.08
N PHE A 38 -8.06 -12.50 4.35
CA PHE A 38 -8.20 -12.59 2.89
C PHE A 38 -6.85 -12.77 2.16
N ILE A 39 -5.84 -11.96 2.49
CA ILE A 39 -4.54 -12.02 1.83
C ILE A 39 -3.87 -13.38 2.03
N ASP A 40 -3.96 -13.95 3.24
CA ASP A 40 -3.33 -15.24 3.59
C ASP A 40 -3.87 -16.40 2.76
N LYS A 41 -5.13 -16.33 2.36
CA LYS A 41 -5.82 -17.36 1.58
C LYS A 41 -6.02 -16.98 0.11
N SER A 42 -5.53 -15.81 -0.33
CA SER A 42 -5.66 -15.37 -1.71
C SER A 42 -4.81 -16.23 -2.64
N PHE A 43 -5.36 -16.57 -3.81
CA PHE A 43 -4.58 -17.29 -4.83
C PHE A 43 -3.42 -16.45 -5.37
N GLU A 44 -3.54 -15.12 -5.35
CA GLU A 44 -2.43 -14.19 -5.64
C GLU A 44 -1.23 -14.43 -4.70
N LYS A 45 -1.46 -14.62 -3.39
CA LYS A 45 -0.38 -14.91 -2.43
C LYS A 45 0.22 -16.30 -2.68
N LEU A 46 -0.63 -17.31 -2.85
CA LEU A 46 -0.19 -18.69 -3.07
C LEU A 46 0.56 -18.87 -4.38
N GLY A 47 0.13 -18.19 -5.44
CA GLY A 47 0.79 -18.16 -6.74
C GLY A 47 2.05 -17.30 -6.79
N GLY A 48 2.42 -16.62 -5.68
CA GLY A 48 3.58 -15.75 -5.62
C GLY A 48 3.47 -14.54 -6.56
N SER A 49 2.25 -14.07 -6.83
CA SER A 49 2.00 -13.03 -7.80
C SER A 49 2.67 -11.70 -7.40
N PRO A 50 3.39 -11.06 -8.33
CA PRO A 50 4.02 -9.77 -8.06
C PRO A 50 2.98 -8.65 -7.90
N TRP A 51 1.74 -8.86 -8.32
CA TRP A 51 0.68 -7.85 -8.23
C TRP A 51 0.21 -7.61 -6.81
N LEU A 52 0.25 -8.64 -5.96
CA LEU A 52 -0.13 -8.53 -4.55
C LEU A 52 0.75 -7.54 -3.79
N TYR A 53 2.02 -7.40 -4.21
CA TYR A 53 3.03 -6.57 -3.56
C TYR A 53 3.48 -5.37 -4.43
N LYS A 54 2.62 -4.93 -5.36
CA LYS A 54 2.95 -3.84 -6.27
C LYS A 54 2.80 -2.47 -5.60
N ALA A 55 3.91 -1.77 -5.44
CA ALA A 55 3.93 -0.35 -5.10
C ALA A 55 3.93 0.51 -6.37
N TRP A 56 3.07 1.53 -6.41
CA TRP A 56 2.98 2.50 -7.52
C TRP A 56 3.91 3.67 -7.24
N TYR A 57 5.10 3.66 -7.85
CA TYR A 57 6.15 4.68 -7.62
C TYR A 57 6.67 5.33 -8.91
N THR A 58 5.98 5.10 -10.02
CA THR A 58 6.29 5.62 -11.35
C THR A 58 5.14 6.53 -11.82
N GLN A 59 5.44 7.53 -12.65
CA GLN A 59 4.43 8.50 -13.12
C GLN A 59 3.30 7.82 -13.91
N GLY A 60 3.58 6.72 -14.61
CA GLY A 60 2.58 5.92 -15.31
C GLY A 60 2.82 4.42 -15.16
N TYR A 61 2.13 3.62 -15.96
CA TYR A 61 2.20 2.16 -15.93
C TYR A 61 3.50 1.56 -16.52
N SER A 62 4.45 2.40 -16.93
CA SER A 62 5.74 1.99 -17.47
C SER A 62 6.86 2.10 -16.45
N SER A 63 7.72 1.08 -16.38
CA SER A 63 8.96 1.09 -15.59
C SER A 63 9.97 2.15 -16.05
N SER A 64 9.87 2.62 -17.31
CA SER A 64 10.70 3.70 -17.84
C SER A 64 10.18 5.10 -17.52
N SER A 65 8.96 5.21 -16.99
CA SER A 65 8.41 6.52 -16.63
C SER A 65 9.12 7.14 -15.43
N ASP A 66 8.96 8.46 -15.29
CA ASP A 66 9.59 9.25 -14.25
C ASP A 66 9.27 8.69 -12.86
N LYS A 67 10.29 8.64 -12.01
CA LYS A 67 10.24 8.15 -10.62
C LYS A 67 10.46 9.27 -9.61
N CYS A 68 10.64 10.50 -10.10
CA CYS A 68 10.89 11.67 -9.29
C CYS A 68 12.07 11.44 -8.32
N GLY A 69 13.21 10.99 -8.87
CA GLY A 69 14.45 10.75 -8.12
C GLY A 69 14.51 9.45 -7.31
N ARG A 70 13.42 8.65 -7.23
CA ARG A 70 13.46 7.36 -6.53
C ARG A 70 14.04 6.24 -7.39
N SER A 71 14.91 5.43 -6.81
CA SER A 71 15.40 4.19 -7.43
C SER A 71 14.50 2.98 -7.12
N ASN A 72 13.72 3.06 -6.05
CA ASN A 72 12.89 1.96 -5.55
C ASN A 72 11.67 2.50 -4.77
N PRO A 73 10.64 1.66 -4.54
CA PRO A 73 9.43 2.08 -3.84
C PRO A 73 9.50 1.99 -2.30
N TRP A 74 10.62 1.54 -1.72
CA TRP A 74 10.74 1.36 -0.28
C TRP A 74 10.84 2.70 0.44
N LEU A 75 10.14 2.85 1.54
CA LEU A 75 10.28 4.00 2.43
C LEU A 75 11.32 3.68 3.51
N SER A 76 12.12 4.68 3.87
CA SER A 76 12.93 4.59 5.08
C SER A 76 12.05 4.63 6.34
N PRO A 77 12.56 4.20 7.51
CA PRO A 77 11.87 4.37 8.80
C PRO A 77 11.45 5.82 9.09
N GLU A 78 12.25 6.80 8.67
CA GLU A 78 11.97 8.23 8.83
C GLU A 78 10.90 8.70 7.83
N GLU A 79 10.99 8.29 6.56
CA GLU A 79 9.97 8.61 5.54
C GLU A 79 8.60 8.04 5.94
N MET A 80 8.54 6.84 6.54
CA MET A 80 7.29 6.27 7.06
C MET A 80 6.77 7.05 8.27
N ALA A 81 7.64 7.44 9.21
CA ALA A 81 7.26 8.27 10.35
C ALA A 81 6.70 9.64 9.91
N ASP A 82 7.28 10.22 8.86
CA ASP A 82 6.82 11.47 8.28
C ASP A 82 5.42 11.38 7.65
N ILE A 83 5.05 10.24 7.07
CA ILE A 83 3.67 9.97 6.63
C ILE A 83 2.71 9.89 7.84
N ILE A 84 3.13 9.28 8.95
CA ILE A 84 2.34 9.29 10.19
C ILE A 84 2.18 10.73 10.70
N ASN A 85 3.23 11.56 10.65
CA ASN A 85 3.16 12.96 11.05
C ASN A 85 2.17 13.75 10.18
N ALA A 86 2.13 13.50 8.88
CA ALA A 86 1.14 14.07 7.95
C ALA A 86 -0.31 13.58 8.19
N ALA A 87 -0.49 12.43 8.82
CA ALA A 87 -1.81 11.97 9.25
C ALA A 87 -2.29 12.73 10.50
N ARG A 88 -1.37 13.07 11.41
CA ARG A 88 -1.67 13.75 12.69
C ARG A 88 -1.79 15.26 12.57
N TYR A 89 -1.04 15.86 11.64
CA TYR A 89 -1.08 17.29 11.35
C TYR A 89 -1.19 17.52 9.84
N ARG A 90 -2.16 18.33 9.43
CA ARG A 90 -2.45 18.58 8.01
C ARG A 90 -2.78 20.05 7.76
N ASP A 91 -2.01 20.66 6.87
CA ASP A 91 -2.23 21.99 6.32
C ASP A 91 -1.69 22.05 4.88
N ASP A 92 -1.69 23.25 4.29
CA ASP A 92 -1.26 23.47 2.90
C ASP A 92 0.24 23.21 2.64
N ARG A 93 1.06 23.09 3.69
CA ARG A 93 2.49 22.75 3.61
C ARG A 93 2.75 21.26 3.84
N VAL A 94 1.72 20.46 4.11
CA VAL A 94 1.82 18.99 4.15
C VAL A 94 1.70 18.45 2.72
N THR A 95 2.78 18.64 1.97
CA THR A 95 2.97 18.19 0.60
C THR A 95 4.27 17.38 0.49
N PRO A 96 4.55 16.67 -0.63
CA PRO A 96 5.74 15.83 -0.73
C PRO A 96 7.04 16.64 -0.65
N VAL A 97 8.06 16.09 0.04
CA VAL A 97 9.39 16.74 0.16
C VAL A 97 10.18 16.73 -1.16
N SER A 98 9.77 15.91 -2.13
CA SER A 98 10.38 15.82 -3.46
C SER A 98 9.97 17.00 -4.36
N THR A 99 10.39 18.21 -3.98
CA THR A 99 10.01 19.48 -4.63
C THR A 99 10.52 19.61 -6.06
N SER A 100 11.52 18.85 -6.48
CA SER A 100 12.00 18.83 -7.87
C SER A 100 10.92 18.43 -8.89
N CYS A 101 9.85 17.76 -8.45
CA CYS A 101 8.79 17.28 -9.35
C CYS A 101 7.48 18.05 -9.24
N TRP A 102 7.23 18.68 -8.09
CA TRP A 102 5.95 19.29 -7.77
C TRP A 102 6.08 20.75 -7.33
N GLY A 103 7.30 21.25 -7.10
CA GLY A 103 7.57 22.54 -6.49
C GLY A 103 7.10 22.62 -5.05
N GLY A 104 6.87 23.85 -4.57
CA GLY A 104 6.29 24.13 -3.26
C GLY A 104 7.29 24.37 -2.13
N ASN A 105 6.76 24.65 -0.94
CA ASN A 105 7.50 24.88 0.29
C ASN A 105 7.01 23.94 1.41
N PRO A 106 7.22 22.62 1.26
CA PRO A 106 6.77 21.65 2.23
C PRO A 106 7.49 21.84 3.57
N TYR A 107 6.89 21.34 4.66
CA TYR A 107 7.66 21.13 5.88
C TYR A 107 8.77 20.11 5.66
N SER A 108 9.93 20.33 6.27
CA SER A 108 10.92 19.28 6.50
C SER A 108 10.36 18.20 7.44
N HIS A 109 11.02 17.05 7.48
CA HIS A 109 10.65 15.95 8.39
C HIS A 109 10.66 16.41 9.87
N ALA A 110 11.63 17.23 10.25
CA ALA A 110 11.75 17.75 11.61
C ALA A 110 10.62 18.73 11.97
N GLU A 111 10.31 19.69 11.09
CA GLU A 111 9.24 20.68 11.32
C GLU A 111 7.87 20.01 11.42
N LEU A 112 7.56 19.07 10.51
CA LEU A 112 6.27 18.37 10.53
C LEU A 112 6.14 17.47 11.75
N ARG A 113 7.22 16.80 12.16
CA ARG A 113 7.26 16.01 13.39
C ARG A 113 6.97 16.85 14.62
N GLU A 114 7.59 18.03 14.74
CA GLU A 114 7.37 18.94 15.86
C GLU A 114 5.91 19.41 15.91
N LYS A 115 5.34 19.81 14.77
CA LYS A 115 3.93 20.22 14.65
C LYS A 115 2.94 19.11 14.99
N ALA A 116 3.26 17.88 14.59
CA ALA A 116 2.43 16.71 14.85
C ALA A 116 2.62 16.13 16.26
N ASN A 117 3.61 16.60 17.03
CA ASN A 117 4.12 15.93 18.22
C ASN A 117 4.29 14.41 17.97
N GLY A 118 4.91 14.08 16.83
CA GLY A 118 4.85 12.76 16.23
C GLY A 118 6.19 12.00 16.24
N PRO A 119 6.20 10.76 15.73
CA PRO A 119 7.39 9.92 15.74
C PRO A 119 8.50 10.44 14.82
N SER A 120 9.74 10.04 15.12
CA SER A 120 10.91 10.22 14.24
C SER A 120 11.25 8.97 13.45
N SER A 121 10.81 7.79 13.89
CA SER A 121 11.04 6.54 13.19
C SER A 121 9.95 5.51 13.46
N VAL A 122 9.78 4.60 12.49
CA VAL A 122 8.93 3.41 12.60
C VAL A 122 9.83 2.18 12.61
N SER A 123 9.62 1.28 13.57
CA SER A 123 10.38 0.03 13.71
C SER A 123 9.64 -1.19 13.18
N SER A 124 8.30 -1.15 13.14
CA SER A 124 7.50 -2.18 12.50
C SER A 124 6.11 -1.65 12.12
N VAL A 125 5.46 -2.37 11.21
CA VAL A 125 4.11 -2.10 10.74
C VAL A 125 3.34 -3.41 10.62
N SER A 126 2.07 -3.39 11.00
CA SER A 126 1.12 -4.45 10.70
C SER A 126 -0.18 -3.84 10.17
N VAL A 127 -0.87 -4.59 9.30
CA VAL A 127 -2.11 -4.14 8.68
C VAL A 127 -3.23 -5.06 9.10
N SER A 128 -4.28 -4.48 9.67
CA SER A 128 -5.54 -5.16 9.89
C SER A 128 -6.45 -4.94 8.69
N GLN A 129 -6.80 -6.02 8.01
CA GLN A 129 -7.72 -6.01 6.89
C GLN A 129 -9.00 -6.76 7.24
N GLY A 130 -10.06 -6.55 6.45
CA GLY A 130 -11.31 -7.29 6.51
C GLY A 130 -12.09 -7.11 5.22
N ASN A 131 -12.88 -8.10 4.79
CA ASN A 131 -13.85 -8.02 3.67
C ASN A 131 -13.47 -7.08 2.49
N GLY A 132 -12.23 -7.16 1.98
CA GLY A 132 -11.77 -6.33 0.85
C GLY A 132 -11.45 -4.86 1.19
N THR A 133 -11.17 -4.56 2.44
CA THR A 133 -10.77 -3.23 2.94
C THR A 133 -9.61 -3.34 3.94
N THR A 134 -8.80 -2.29 4.00
CA THR A 134 -7.83 -2.05 5.07
C THR A 134 -8.54 -1.30 6.18
N ASN A 135 -8.69 -1.93 7.34
CA ASN A 135 -9.34 -1.33 8.49
C ASN A 135 -8.39 -0.40 9.21
N GLU A 136 -7.24 -0.95 9.63
CA GLU A 136 -6.24 -0.23 10.40
C GLU A 136 -4.83 -0.55 9.91
N VAL A 137 -3.95 0.42 10.08
CA VAL A 137 -2.51 0.28 9.98
C VAL A 137 -1.93 0.60 11.35
N ILE A 138 -1.16 -0.33 11.90
CA ILE A 138 -0.62 -0.29 13.25
C ILE A 138 0.89 -0.18 13.15
N PHE A 139 1.45 0.86 13.75
CA PHE A 139 2.87 1.18 13.70
C PHE A 139 3.48 1.08 15.08
N GLN A 140 4.63 0.42 15.18
CA GLN A 140 5.51 0.56 16.33
C GLN A 140 6.51 1.67 16.06
N THR A 141 6.57 2.66 16.95
CA THR A 141 7.38 3.86 16.77
C THR A 141 8.22 4.14 18.00
N ASN A 142 9.15 5.09 17.89
CA ASN A 142 9.95 5.55 19.02
C ASN A 142 9.15 6.27 20.12
N ILE A 143 7.86 6.57 19.89
CA ILE A 143 6.95 7.17 20.89
C ILE A 143 5.79 6.23 21.27
N GLY A 144 5.94 4.93 20.98
CA GLY A 144 4.93 3.90 21.24
C GLY A 144 4.12 3.52 20.01
N GLU A 145 3.01 2.81 20.26
CA GLU A 145 2.13 2.34 19.20
C GLU A 145 1.26 3.47 18.66
N ILE A 146 1.15 3.55 17.32
CA ILE A 146 0.23 4.48 16.64
C ILE A 146 -0.64 3.67 15.69
N ARG A 147 -1.95 3.93 15.73
CA ARG A 147 -2.94 3.31 14.86
C ARG A 147 -3.59 4.36 13.97
N LEU A 148 -3.70 4.05 12.69
CA LEU A 148 -4.40 4.88 11.71
C LEU A 148 -5.44 4.04 10.99
N SER A 149 -6.59 4.62 10.67
CA SER A 149 -7.53 3.97 9.75
C SER A 149 -6.88 3.81 8.37
N GLY A 150 -7.31 2.80 7.60
CA GLY A 150 -6.82 2.62 6.23
C GLY A 150 -7.06 3.86 5.36
N SER A 151 -8.18 4.57 5.57
CA SER A 151 -8.49 5.83 4.89
C SER A 151 -7.57 6.97 5.30
N ASP A 152 -7.28 7.14 6.59
CA ASP A 152 -6.43 8.23 7.07
C ASP A 152 -4.99 8.04 6.61
N PHE A 153 -4.48 6.81 6.75
CA PHE A 153 -3.16 6.45 6.24
C PHE A 153 -3.06 6.70 4.74
N LYS A 154 -4.03 6.22 3.95
CA LYS A 154 -4.04 6.43 2.50
C LYS A 154 -4.03 7.91 2.14
N THR A 155 -4.81 8.71 2.85
CA THR A 155 -4.91 10.14 2.60
C THR A 155 -3.60 10.84 2.97
N ALA A 156 -2.95 10.47 4.07
CA ALA A 156 -1.63 10.99 4.46
C ALA A 156 -0.53 10.56 3.49
N PHE A 157 -0.53 9.29 3.10
CA PHE A 157 0.41 8.73 2.14
C PHE A 157 0.33 9.47 0.80
N ASN A 158 -0.87 9.66 0.25
CA ASN A 158 -1.03 10.30 -1.06
C ASN A 158 -0.73 11.81 -1.07
N VAL A 159 -0.71 12.49 0.08
CA VAL A 159 -0.32 13.91 0.15
C VAL A 159 1.15 14.11 0.49
N ARG A 160 1.77 13.15 1.18
CA ARG A 160 3.11 13.34 1.75
C ARG A 160 4.19 12.44 1.16
N ALA A 161 3.82 11.28 0.62
CA ALA A 161 4.80 10.30 0.17
C ALA A 161 5.75 10.90 -0.88
N PRO A 162 7.06 10.62 -0.78
CA PRO A 162 8.05 11.17 -1.68
C PRO A 162 7.95 10.57 -3.09
N GLY A 163 8.38 11.34 -4.08
CA GLY A 163 8.46 10.90 -5.46
C GLY A 163 7.09 10.80 -6.12
N ARG A 164 6.85 9.66 -6.80
CA ARG A 164 5.56 9.30 -7.41
C ARG A 164 4.83 8.20 -6.61
N LEU A 165 5.23 7.97 -5.36
CA LEU A 165 4.58 6.97 -4.51
C LEU A 165 3.11 7.32 -4.30
N SER A 166 2.23 6.36 -4.56
CA SER A 166 0.81 6.54 -4.34
C SER A 166 0.08 5.23 -4.04
N ILE A 167 -1.07 5.37 -3.38
CA ILE A 167 -2.11 4.36 -3.25
C ILE A 167 -3.25 4.83 -4.18
N PRO A 168 -3.28 4.37 -5.45
CA PRO A 168 -4.08 4.98 -6.52
C PRO A 168 -5.57 4.65 -6.47
N GLN A 169 -5.99 3.79 -5.54
CA GLN A 169 -7.37 3.35 -5.39
C GLN A 169 -8.31 4.56 -5.22
N LYS A 170 -9.52 4.49 -5.77
CA LYS A 170 -10.54 5.54 -5.65
C LYS A 170 -11.78 4.96 -4.95
N GLY A 171 -12.35 5.70 -3.99
CA GLY A 171 -13.57 5.29 -3.28
C GLY A 171 -13.40 4.23 -2.17
N PHE A 172 -12.24 3.56 -2.08
CA PHE A 172 -11.95 2.57 -1.03
C PHE A 172 -10.46 2.53 -0.68
N ALA A 173 -10.12 1.90 0.45
CA ALA A 173 -8.76 1.66 0.90
C ALA A 173 -8.54 0.15 1.04
N PHE A 174 -7.72 -0.45 0.18
CA PHE A 174 -7.40 -1.86 0.26
C PHE A 174 -5.95 -2.11 -0.16
N PHE A 175 -5.05 -2.00 0.80
CA PHE A 175 -3.62 -2.13 0.60
C PHE A 175 -3.00 -2.86 1.78
N ASN A 176 -1.83 -3.44 1.55
CA ASN A 176 -0.98 -3.99 2.59
C ASN A 176 0.32 -3.18 2.69
N ILE A 177 1.01 -3.29 3.81
CA ILE A 177 2.32 -2.69 4.04
C ILE A 177 3.22 -3.77 4.61
N GLU A 178 4.37 -3.96 3.97
CA GLU A 178 5.35 -4.97 4.37
C GLU A 178 6.62 -4.28 4.87
N HIS A 179 7.22 -4.86 5.90
CA HIS A 179 8.53 -4.49 6.40
C HIS A 179 9.57 -5.52 5.94
N LYS A 180 10.74 -5.05 5.49
CA LYS A 180 11.86 -5.91 5.04
C LYS A 180 13.09 -5.71 5.91
#